data_AF-A0A952L8B8-F1
#
_entry.id   AF-A0A952L8B8-F1
#
_cell.length_a   1.000
_cell.length_b   1.000
_cell.length_c   1.000
_cell.angle_alpha   90.00
_cell.angle_beta   90.00
_cell.angle_gamma   90.00
#
_symmetry.space_group_name_H-M   'P 1'
#
loop_
_entity.id
_entity.type
_entity.pdbx_description
1 polymer ?
#
loop_
_entity_poly.entity_id
_entity_poly.type
_entity_poly.pdbx_seq_one_letter_code
_entity_poly.pdbx_strand_id
1 'polypeptide(L)'
;MTALASDPAVATPPLAERPGPVTLGQACWVWARIAALSFGGPAGQIAVMHRILVEEKRWIGEHRFLHALNYCMLLPGPEAQQLATYVGWLMHRKRGGILAGGLFVIPGVVSIMALSWIYVLYGRLGGVAALFFGLKAAVL
;
A
#
# COMPACT_ATOMS: atom_id res chain seq x y z
N MET A 1 54.88 22.69 36.01
CA MET A 1 53.41 22.79 36.13
C MET A 1 52.86 23.51 34.90
N THR A 2 52.55 22.76 33.84
CA THR A 2 51.65 23.25 32.78
C THR A 2 51.00 22.00 32.19
N ALA A 3 49.72 21.84 32.51
CA ALA A 3 48.92 20.68 32.17
C ALA A 3 48.76 20.57 30.66
N LEU A 4 49.14 19.42 30.10
CA LEU A 4 48.74 18.99 28.76
C LEU A 4 47.22 18.80 28.79
N ALA A 5 46.52 19.68 28.06
CA ALA A 5 45.10 19.57 27.82
C ALA A 5 44.81 18.20 27.18
N SER A 6 44.07 17.38 27.91
CA SER A 6 43.47 16.14 27.44
C SER A 6 42.51 16.45 26.29
N ASP A 7 42.79 15.91 25.10
CA ASP A 7 41.85 15.86 23.98
C ASP A 7 40.51 15.27 24.47
N PRO A 8 39.37 15.97 24.32
CA PRO A 8 38.08 15.36 24.60
C PRO A 8 37.85 14.31 23.51
N ALA A 9 37.90 13.04 23.92
CA ALA A 9 37.54 11.91 23.07
C ALA A 9 36.24 12.24 22.32
N VAL A 10 36.33 12.38 21.00
CA VAL A 10 35.16 12.53 20.13
C VAL A 10 34.35 11.25 20.30
N ALA A 11 33.27 11.34 21.08
CA ALA A 11 32.36 10.23 21.27
C ALA A 11 31.75 9.90 19.91
N THR A 12 32.15 8.77 19.33
CA THR A 12 31.49 8.21 18.14
C THR A 12 30.01 8.05 18.50
N PRO A 13 29.08 8.75 17.82
CA PRO A 13 27.67 8.59 18.12
C PRO A 13 27.31 7.11 17.95
N PRO A 14 26.49 6.54 18.86
CA PRO A 14 26.07 5.15 18.74
C PRO A 14 25.49 4.95 17.34
N LEU A 15 26.02 3.95 16.63
CA LEU A 15 25.56 3.59 15.29
C LEU A 15 24.05 3.37 15.37
N ALA A 16 23.26 4.32 14.86
CA ALA A 16 21.81 4.21 14.83
C ALA A 16 21.46 2.84 14.26
N GLU A 17 20.78 2.03 15.08
CA GLU A 17 20.46 0.65 14.78
C GLU A 17 19.69 0.64 13.45
N ARG A 18 20.35 0.18 12.38
CA ARG A 18 19.73 0.16 11.05
C ARG A 18 18.47 -0.70 11.16
N PRO A 19 17.29 -0.18 10.76
CA PRO A 19 16.08 -1.00 10.77
C PRO A 19 16.37 -2.32 10.08
N GLY A 20 16.06 -3.44 10.75
CA GLY A 20 16.28 -4.77 10.21
C GLY A 20 15.66 -4.93 8.81
N PRO A 21 16.20 -5.82 7.96
CA PRO A 21 15.71 -6.00 6.61
C PRO A 21 14.20 -6.32 6.64
N VAL A 22 13.43 -5.57 5.85
CA VAL A 22 11.97 -5.74 5.75
C VAL A 22 11.67 -7.18 5.32
N THR A 23 10.91 -7.90 6.13
CA THR A 23 10.56 -9.29 5.80
C THR A 23 9.41 -9.34 4.79
N LEU A 24 9.34 -10.43 4.01
CA LEU A 24 8.22 -10.66 3.09
C LEU A 24 6.86 -10.72 3.81
N GLY A 25 6.82 -11.28 5.02
CA GLY A 25 5.60 -11.37 5.82
C GLY A 25 5.10 -9.99 6.27
N GLN A 26 6.00 -9.11 6.72
CA GLN A 26 5.65 -7.73 7.06
C GLN A 26 5.14 -6.96 5.83
N ALA A 27 5.79 -7.13 4.69
CA ALA A 27 5.35 -6.52 3.43
C ALA A 27 3.95 -7.04 3.04
N CYS A 28 3.70 -8.35 3.12
CA CYS A 28 2.40 -8.95 2.85
C CYS A 28 1.27 -8.29 3.65
N TRP A 29 1.47 -8.16 4.97
CA TRP A 29 0.47 -7.54 5.84
C TRP A 29 0.24 -6.07 5.51
N VAL A 30 1.30 -5.32 5.20
CA VAL A 30 1.18 -3.91 4.79
C VAL A 30 0.45 -3.77 3.45
N TRP A 31 0.75 -4.62 2.47
CA TRP A 31 0.04 -4.61 1.18
C TRP A 31 -1.43 -4.98 1.33
N ALA A 32 -1.75 -5.96 2.17
CA ALA A 32 -3.13 -6.30 2.50
C ALA A 32 -3.87 -5.12 3.16
N ARG A 33 -3.20 -4.42 4.09
CA ARG A 33 -3.75 -3.20 4.73
C ARG A 33 -3.96 -2.08 3.72
N ILE A 34 -3.00 -1.82 2.82
CA ILE A 34 -3.14 -0.82 1.76
C ILE A 34 -4.35 -1.15 0.89
N ALA A 35 -4.45 -2.40 0.43
CA ALA A 35 -5.55 -2.84 -0.42
C ALA A 35 -6.92 -2.72 0.28
N ALA A 36 -7.00 -3.09 1.56
CA ALA A 36 -8.23 -2.95 2.35
C ALA A 36 -8.63 -1.48 2.62
N LEU A 37 -7.68 -0.54 2.56
CA LEU A 37 -7.93 0.90 2.78
C LEU A 37 -8.01 1.69 1.47
N SER A 38 -7.85 1.04 0.32
CA SER A 38 -7.75 1.65 -1.01
C SER A 38 -9.12 2.04 -1.58
N PHE A 39 -9.76 3.04 -0.96
CA PHE A 39 -11.01 3.66 -1.41
C PHE A 39 -10.80 5.12 -1.85
N GLY A 40 -11.78 5.70 -2.53
CA GLY A 40 -11.75 7.11 -2.93
C GLY A 40 -11.11 7.39 -4.30
N GLY A 41 -11.10 6.41 -5.20
CA GLY A 41 -10.55 6.54 -6.56
C GLY A 41 -9.01 6.53 -6.61
N PRO A 42 -8.41 6.70 -7.81
CA PRO A 42 -6.96 6.55 -7.99
C PRO A 42 -6.12 7.45 -7.09
N ALA A 43 -6.49 8.72 -6.94
CA ALA A 43 -5.79 9.67 -6.09
C ALA A 43 -5.82 9.27 -4.60
N GLY A 44 -6.97 8.81 -4.10
CA GLY A 44 -7.11 8.30 -2.73
C GLY A 44 -6.24 7.06 -2.49
N GLN A 45 -6.22 6.14 -3.45
CA GLN A 45 -5.39 4.92 -3.37
C GLN A 45 -3.89 5.25 -3.36
N ILE A 46 -3.45 6.20 -4.19
CA ILE A 46 -2.06 6.68 -4.21
C ILE A 46 -1.70 7.37 -2.89
N ALA A 47 -2.59 8.19 -2.33
CA ALA A 47 -2.37 8.87 -1.06
C ALA A 47 -2.24 7.89 0.13
N VAL A 48 -3.08 6.85 0.19
CA VAL A 48 -2.96 5.78 1.20
C VAL A 48 -1.62 5.07 1.09
N MET A 49 -1.19 4.78 -0.13
CA MET A 49 0.08 4.10 -0.38
C MET A 49 1.29 4.97 -0.03
N HIS A 50 1.24 6.26 -0.36
CA HIS A 50 2.26 7.25 0.05
C HIS A 50 2.35 7.34 1.56
N ARG A 51 1.24 7.62 2.25
CA ARG A 51 1.18 7.70 3.71
C ARG A 51 1.75 6.45 4.39
N ILE A 52 1.32 5.26 3.97
CA ILE A 52 1.74 4.02 4.64
C ILE A 52 3.20 3.68 4.32
N LEU A 53 3.64 3.78 3.07
CA LEU A 53 4.98 3.32 2.65
C LEU A 53 6.08 4.35 2.90
N VAL A 54 5.77 5.64 2.74
CA VAL A 54 6.72 6.76 2.88
C VAL A 54 6.71 7.31 4.29
N GLU A 55 5.53 7.66 4.83
CA GLU A 55 5.45 8.35 6.12
C GLU A 55 5.47 7.38 7.32
N GLU A 56 4.56 6.40 7.35
CA GLU A 56 4.41 5.47 8.48
C GLU A 56 5.56 4.45 8.55
N LYS A 57 5.84 3.77 7.42
CA LYS A 57 6.85 2.70 7.37
C LYS A 57 8.25 3.17 6.99
N ARG A 58 8.36 4.30 6.27
CA ARG A 58 9.64 4.83 5.76
C ARG A 58 10.45 3.81 4.96
N TRP A 59 9.77 2.92 4.24
CA TRP A 59 10.39 1.86 3.43
C TRP A 59 10.89 2.38 2.08
N ILE A 60 10.23 3.43 1.57
CA ILE A 60 10.60 4.12 0.34
C ILE A 60 10.63 5.62 0.64
N GLY A 61 11.67 6.31 0.20
CA GLY A 61 11.77 7.77 0.36
C GLY A 61 10.87 8.50 -0.63
N GLU A 62 10.51 9.73 -0.29
CA GLU A 62 9.65 10.63 -1.08
C GLU A 62 10.03 10.67 -2.56
N HIS A 63 11.30 11.00 -2.85
CA HIS A 63 11.79 11.13 -4.22
C HIS A 63 11.67 9.82 -5.02
N ARG A 64 11.85 8.66 -4.38
CA ARG A 64 11.75 7.36 -5.04
C ARG A 64 10.30 6.99 -5.31
N PHE A 65 9.39 7.33 -4.40
CA PHE A 65 7.95 7.16 -4.59
C PHE A 65 7.43 8.06 -5.72
N LEU A 66 7.79 9.35 -5.73
CA LEU A 66 7.39 10.28 -6.79
C LEU A 66 7.96 9.89 -8.15
N HIS A 67 9.20 9.38 -8.20
CA HIS A 67 9.76 8.87 -9.45
C HIS A 67 8.99 7.66 -9.97
N ALA A 68 8.58 6.75 -9.08
CA ALA A 68 7.71 5.63 -9.42
C ALA A 68 6.33 6.09 -9.91
N LEU A 69 5.73 7.08 -9.24
CA LEU A 69 4.43 7.65 -9.61
C LEU A 69 4.48 8.29 -11.00
N ASN A 70 5.48 9.15 -11.25
CA ASN A 70 5.67 9.78 -12.56
C ASN A 70 5.86 8.74 -13.67
N TYR A 71 6.57 7.65 -13.37
CA TYR A 71 6.71 6.55 -14.33
C TYR A 71 5.37 5.85 -14.62
N CYS A 72 4.55 5.58 -13.60
CA CYS A 72 3.22 4.99 -13.78
C CYS A 72 2.23 5.92 -14.50
N MET A 73 2.37 7.24 -14.39
CA MET A 73 1.57 8.22 -15.14
C MET A 73 1.90 8.24 -16.64
N LEU A 74 3.12 7.83 -17.03
CA LEU A 74 3.50 7.70 -18.44
C LEU A 74 2.98 6.40 -19.07
N LEU A 75 2.71 5.39 -18.25
CA LEU A 75 2.23 4.09 -18.71
C LEU A 75 0.70 4.11 -18.85
N PRO A 76 0.13 3.66 -19.98
CA PRO A 76 -1.32 3.53 -20.07
C PRO A 76 -1.81 2.43 -19.12
N GLY A 77 -2.76 2.77 -18.24
CA GLY A 77 -3.45 1.80 -17.38
C GLY A 77 -3.83 2.31 -15.99
N PRO A 78 -4.25 1.42 -15.09
CA PRO A 78 -4.71 1.80 -13.75
C PRO A 78 -3.55 2.24 -12.87
N GLU A 79 -3.33 3.55 -12.76
CA GLU A 79 -2.18 4.20 -12.12
C GLU A 79 -1.85 3.64 -10.71
N ALA A 80 -2.86 3.57 -9.83
CA ALA A 80 -2.66 3.12 -8.44
C ALA A 80 -2.20 1.65 -8.34
N GLN A 81 -2.77 0.77 -9.18
CA GLN A 81 -2.40 -0.64 -9.20
C GLN A 81 -1.02 -0.85 -9.81
N GLN A 82 -0.69 -0.12 -10.88
CA GLN A 82 0.64 -0.14 -11.48
C GLN A 82 1.70 0.31 -10.48
N LEU A 83 1.42 1.40 -9.76
CA LEU A 83 2.31 1.92 -8.73
C LEU A 83 2.49 0.93 -7.57
N ALA A 84 1.41 0.30 -7.11
CA ALA A 84 1.48 -0.74 -6.07
C ALA A 84 2.36 -1.92 -6.51
N THR A 85 2.17 -2.39 -7.74
CA THR A 85 2.95 -3.49 -8.33
C THR A 85 4.43 -3.10 -8.47
N TYR A 86 4.72 -1.89 -8.95
CA TYR A 86 6.07 -1.41 -9.17
C TYR A 86 6.82 -1.16 -7.85
N VAL A 87 6.17 -0.54 -6.86
CA VAL A 87 6.75 -0.32 -5.53
C VAL A 87 6.94 -1.66 -4.80
N GLY A 88 5.98 -2.58 -4.91
CA GLY A 88 6.14 -3.95 -4.43
C GLY A 88 7.35 -4.65 -5.06
N TRP A 89 7.57 -4.45 -6.35
CA TRP A 89 8.74 -4.96 -7.05
C TRP A 89 10.05 -4.30 -6.61
N LEU A 90 10.02 -3.00 -6.32
CA LEU A 90 11.20 -2.29 -5.82
C LEU A 90 11.65 -2.80 -4.45
N MET A 91 10.70 -3.22 -3.61
CA MET A 91 10.97 -3.75 -2.27
C MET A 91 11.49 -5.18 -2.28
N HIS A 92 10.78 -6.12 -2.93
CA HIS A 92 11.08 -7.56 -2.86
C HIS A 92 11.23 -8.23 -4.24
N ARG A 93 11.62 -7.45 -5.26
CA ARG A 93 11.77 -7.90 -6.65
C ARG A 93 10.51 -8.59 -7.16
N LYS A 94 10.64 -9.61 -8.02
CA LYS A 94 9.50 -10.29 -8.65
C LYS A 94 8.44 -10.75 -7.65
N ARG A 95 8.85 -11.28 -6.48
CA ARG A 95 7.93 -11.77 -5.44
C ARG A 95 7.09 -10.64 -4.85
N GLY A 96 7.71 -9.51 -4.55
CA GLY A 96 7.00 -8.34 -4.01
C GLY A 96 6.01 -7.74 -4.98
N GLY A 97 6.36 -7.66 -6.27
CA GLY A 97 5.47 -7.12 -7.29
C GLY A 97 4.21 -7.97 -7.48
N ILE A 98 4.37 -9.29 -7.61
CA ILE A 98 3.23 -10.22 -7.73
C ILE A 98 2.34 -10.16 -6.48
N LEU A 99 2.96 -10.14 -5.29
CA LEU A 99 2.24 -10.09 -4.02
C LEU A 99 1.46 -8.78 -3.87
N ALA A 100 2.10 -7.63 -4.11
CA ALA A 100 1.48 -6.32 -4.00
C ALA A 100 0.34 -6.14 -5.01
N GLY A 101 0.58 -6.46 -6.28
CA GLY A 101 -0.43 -6.37 -7.33
C GLY A 101 -1.61 -7.32 -7.09
N GLY A 102 -1.33 -8.56 -6.67
CA GLY A 102 -2.38 -9.53 -6.34
C GLY A 102 -3.23 -9.10 -5.14
N LEU A 103 -2.58 -8.70 -4.05
CA LEU A 103 -3.28 -8.22 -2.84
C LEU A 103 -4.13 -6.98 -3.10
N PHE A 104 -3.73 -6.13 -4.04
CA PHE A 104 -4.49 -4.93 -4.40
C PHE A 104 -5.90 -5.26 -4.95
N VAL A 105 -6.03 -6.36 -5.70
CA VAL A 105 -7.28 -6.75 -6.37
C VAL A 105 -8.19 -7.59 -5.47
N ILE A 106 -7.60 -8.37 -4.56
CA ILE A 106 -8.30 -9.35 -3.71
C ILE A 106 -9.49 -8.75 -2.93
N PRO A 107 -9.40 -7.59 -2.26
CA PRO A 107 -10.53 -7.03 -1.51
C PRO A 107 -11.75 -6.78 -2.40
N GLY A 108 -11.54 -6.27 -3.61
CA GLY A 108 -12.63 -6.03 -4.57
C GLY A 108 -13.28 -7.33 -5.04
N VAL A 109 -12.46 -8.34 -5.37
CA VAL A 109 -12.95 -9.67 -5.77
C VAL A 109 -13.76 -10.33 -4.64
N VAL A 110 -13.24 -10.30 -3.41
CA VAL A 110 -13.93 -10.84 -2.23
C VAL A 110 -15.25 -10.13 -2.00
N SER A 111 -15.28 -8.79 -2.08
CA SER A 111 -16.51 -8.02 -1.94
C SER A 111 -17.55 -8.38 -3.00
N ILE A 112 -17.17 -8.41 -4.28
CA ILE A 112 -18.11 -8.74 -5.37
C ILE A 112 -18.60 -10.19 -5.25
N MET A 113 -17.72 -11.14 -4.91
CA MET A 113 -18.11 -12.54 -4.68
C MET A 113 -19.06 -12.68 -3.50
N ALA A 114 -18.80 -11.99 -2.39
CA ALA A 114 -19.69 -12.00 -1.24
C ALA A 114 -21.07 -11.41 -1.59
N LEU A 115 -21.12 -10.28 -2.29
CA LEU A 115 -22.37 -9.67 -2.74
C LEU A 115 -23.13 -10.58 -3.71
N SER A 116 -22.43 -11.23 -4.65
CA SER A 116 -23.01 -12.18 -5.60
C SER A 116 -23.62 -13.37 -4.87
N TRP A 117 -22.92 -13.92 -3.88
CA TRP A 117 -23.40 -15.04 -3.06
C TRP A 117 -24.66 -14.67 -2.26
N ILE A 118 -24.68 -13.48 -1.65
CA ILE A 118 -25.85 -12.94 -0.94
C ILE A 118 -27.03 -12.78 -1.90
N TYR A 119 -26.79 -12.25 -3.10
CA TYR A 119 -27.82 -12.07 -4.10
C TYR A 119 -28.45 -13.39 -4.56
N VAL A 120 -27.65 -14.44 -4.78
CA VAL A 120 -28.18 -15.76 -5.19
C VAL A 120 -29.03 -16.40 -4.09
N LEU A 121 -28.60 -16.31 -2.83
CA LEU A 121 -29.32 -16.93 -1.71
C LEU A 121 -30.55 -16.13 -1.27
N TYR A 122 -30.47 -14.80 -1.27
CA TYR A 122 -31.46 -13.92 -0.64
C TYR A 122 -32.10 -12.92 -1.59
N GLY A 123 -31.75 -12.90 -2.87
CA GLY A 123 -32.26 -11.94 -3.86
C GLY A 123 -33.75 -12.04 -4.14
N ARG A 124 -34.42 -13.12 -3.69
CA ARG A 124 -35.89 -13.25 -3.70
C ARG A 124 -36.59 -12.48 -2.58
N LEU A 125 -35.87 -12.06 -1.54
CA LEU A 125 -36.41 -11.20 -0.48
C LEU A 125 -36.39 -9.74 -0.96
N GLY A 126 -37.55 -9.09 -1.05
CA GLY A 126 -37.70 -7.74 -1.59
C GLY A 126 -36.79 -6.67 -0.96
N GLY A 127 -36.37 -6.86 0.30
CA GLY A 127 -35.41 -5.98 0.98
C GLY A 127 -34.00 -6.00 0.36
N VAL A 128 -33.54 -7.16 -0.13
CA VAL A 128 -32.24 -7.28 -0.81
C VAL A 128 -32.31 -6.60 -2.18
N ALA A 129 -33.40 -6.81 -2.93
CA ALA A 129 -33.61 -6.15 -4.22
C ALA A 129 -33.65 -4.61 -4.10
N ALA A 130 -34.29 -4.06 -3.06
CA ALA A 130 -34.33 -2.63 -2.79
C ALA A 130 -32.95 -2.05 -2.42
N LEU A 131 -32.16 -2.79 -1.62
CA LEU A 131 -30.78 -2.39 -1.27
C LEU A 131 -29.89 -2.33 -2.52
N PHE A 132 -29.96 -3.35 -3.40
CA PHE A 132 -29.20 -3.37 -4.65
C PHE A 132 -29.65 -2.27 -5.63
N PHE A 133 -30.94 -1.92 -5.65
CA PHE A 133 -31.42 -0.77 -6.42
C PHE A 133 -30.83 0.55 -5.92
N GLY A 134 -30.80 0.77 -4.60
CA GLY A 134 -30.16 1.93 -3.99
C GLY A 134 -28.66 2.01 -4.28
N LEU A 135 -27.94 0.88 -4.17
CA LEU A 135 -26.52 0.78 -4.54
C LEU A 135 -26.27 1.11 -6.02
N LYS A 136 -27.14 0.64 -6.93
CA LYS A 136 -27.06 0.99 -8.36
C LYS A 136 -27.14 2.50 -8.60
N ALA A 137 -28.03 3.19 -7.88
CA ALA A 137 -28.17 4.65 -7.99
C ALA A 137 -26.98 5.42 -7.40
N ALA A 138 -26.27 4.85 -6.42
CA ALA A 138 -25.10 5.48 -5.81
C ALA A 138 -23.80 5.30 -6.60
N VAL A 139 -23.74 4.32 -7.51
CA VAL A 139 -22.56 3.98 -8.32
C VAL A 139 -22.58 4.67 -9.70
N LEU A 140 -23.75 5.06 -10.21
CA LEU A 140 -23.92 5.78 -11.48
C LEU A 140 -23.73 7.28 -11.30
#